data_AF-A0A246E3S8-F1
#
_entry.id   AF-A0A246E3S8-F1
#
_cell.length_a   1.000
_cell.length_b   1.000
_cell.length_c   1.000
_cell.angle_alpha   90.00
_cell.angle_beta   90.00
_cell.angle_gamma   90.00
#
_symmetry.space_group_name_H-M   'P 1'
#
loop_
_entity.id
_entity.type
_entity.pdbx_description
1 polymer ?
#
loop_
_entity_poly.entity_id
_entity_poly.type
_entity_poly.pdbx_seq_one_letter_code
_entity_poly.pdbx_strand_id
1 'polypeptide(L)'
;MRLESVAKFHSPKSPMMSDSPRATASDSLSGTDVMAAMGMAQSQAGFGMAAFCGKHELSQNDKQKAINYLMQFAHKVSGKYRGVAKLEGNT
;
A
#
# COMPACT_ATOMS: atom_id res chain seq x y z
N MET A 1 7.46 11.23 -5.53
CA MET A 1 6.02 10.93 -5.64
C MET A 1 5.37 11.09 -4.27
N ARG A 2 4.18 11.69 -4.17
CA ARG A 2 3.40 11.83 -2.93
C ARG A 2 2.42 10.66 -2.76
N LEU A 3 2.32 10.03 -1.59
CA LEU A 3 1.48 8.83 -1.38
C LEU A 3 -0.01 9.12 -1.57
N GLU A 4 -0.48 10.31 -1.18
CA GLU A 4 -1.85 10.75 -1.38
C GLU A 4 -2.24 10.89 -2.86
N SER A 5 -1.25 11.04 -3.75
CA SER A 5 -1.49 11.11 -5.19
C SER A 5 -1.66 9.73 -5.83
N VAL A 6 -1.24 8.65 -5.16
CA VAL A 6 -1.33 7.26 -5.64
C VAL A 6 -2.77 6.87 -5.97
N ALA A 7 -3.72 7.19 -5.08
CA ALA A 7 -5.12 6.83 -5.26
C ALA A 7 -5.70 7.37 -6.58
N LYS A 8 -5.21 8.52 -7.06
CA LYS A 8 -5.64 9.14 -8.32
C LYS A 8 -5.23 8.34 -9.56
N PHE A 9 -4.24 7.44 -9.44
CA PHE A 9 -3.80 6.57 -10.52
C PHE A 9 -4.55 5.23 -10.54
N HIS A 10 -5.22 4.88 -9.44
CA HIS A 10 -6.08 3.70 -9.35
C HIS A 10 -7.52 3.99 -9.82
N SER A 11 -7.86 5.26 -10.06
CA SER A 11 -9.11 5.68 -10.68
C SER A 11 -8.83 6.20 -12.09
N PRO A 12 -9.58 5.78 -13.13
CA PRO A 12 -9.40 6.28 -14.47
C PRO A 12 -9.67 7.79 -14.50
N LYS A 13 -8.71 8.59 -14.97
CA LYS A 13 -8.96 10.00 -15.27
C LYS A 13 -9.95 10.08 -16.43
N SER A 14 -10.92 10.98 -16.34
CA SER A 14 -11.73 11.35 -17.49
C SER A 14 -10.81 11.86 -18.61
N PRO A 15 -11.10 11.52 -19.88
CA PRO A 15 -10.29 12.02 -20.97
C PRO A 15 -10.37 13.55 -21.00
N MET A 16 -9.20 14.20 -20.95
CA MET A 16 -9.12 15.65 -21.07
C MET A 16 -9.35 16.03 -22.54
N MET A 17 -10.57 16.45 -22.87
CA MET A 17 -10.90 17.05 -24.15
C MET A 17 -10.42 18.51 -24.12
N SER A 18 -9.19 18.76 -24.55
CA SER A 18 -8.61 20.10 -24.66
C SER A 18 -7.97 20.27 -26.03
N ASP A 19 -8.24 21.41 -26.67
CA ASP A 19 -7.64 21.82 -27.94
C ASP A 19 -6.25 22.48 -27.74
N SER A 20 -5.74 22.48 -26.50
CA SER A 20 -4.40 23.00 -26.22
C SER A 20 -3.34 22.04 -26.77
N PRO A 21 -2.33 22.52 -27.54
CA PRO A 21 -1.26 21.66 -28.03
C PRO A 21 -0.57 20.97 -26.85
N ARG A 22 -0.46 19.64 -26.92
CA ARG A 22 0.14 18.81 -25.88
C ARG A 22 1.59 19.26 -25.66
N ALA A 23 1.86 19.91 -24.53
CA ALA A 23 3.22 20.24 -24.12
C ALA A 23 4.03 18.93 -23.99
N THR A 24 5.06 18.79 -24.83
CA THR A 24 5.95 17.62 -24.85
C THR A 24 6.83 17.53 -23.59
N ALA A 25 6.95 18.62 -22.84
CA ALA A 25 7.51 18.66 -21.50
C ALA A 25 6.36 18.71 -20.48
N SER A 26 5.79 17.56 -20.17
CA SER A 26 4.98 17.42 -18.97
C SER A 26 5.89 16.88 -17.88
N ASP A 27 6.30 17.69 -16.90
CA ASP A 27 6.99 17.22 -15.68
C ASP A 27 6.07 16.32 -14.79
N SER A 28 4.96 15.86 -15.35
CA SER A 28 4.03 14.95 -14.71
C SER A 28 4.59 13.54 -14.73
N LEU A 29 4.78 12.95 -13.55
CA LEU A 29 4.96 11.52 -13.40
C LEU A 29 3.87 10.78 -14.19
N SER A 30 4.29 9.94 -15.13
CA SER A 30 3.37 9.10 -15.90
C SER A 30 2.76 8.04 -14.97
N GLY A 31 1.59 7.51 -15.34
CA GLY A 31 0.99 6.38 -14.64
C GLY A 31 1.97 5.21 -14.53
N THR A 32 2.82 5.00 -15.54
CA THR A 32 3.87 3.98 -15.54
C THR A 32 4.93 4.22 -14.46
N ASP A 33 5.43 5.45 -14.33
CA ASP A 33 6.47 5.81 -13.34
C ASP A 33 5.94 5.61 -11.91
N VAL A 34 4.66 5.93 -11.72
CA VAL A 34 3.95 5.74 -10.45
C VAL A 34 3.80 4.26 -10.11
N MET A 35 3.40 3.43 -11.07
CA MET A 35 3.27 1.99 -10.85
C MET A 35 4.64 1.33 -10.62
N ALA A 36 5.69 1.77 -11.32
CA ALA A 36 7.05 1.31 -11.11
C ALA A 36 7.57 1.68 -9.71
N ALA A 37 7.36 2.92 -9.27
CA ALA A 37 7.72 3.37 -7.93
C ALA A 37 6.97 2.58 -6.84
N MET A 38 5.69 2.24 -7.08
CA MET A 38 4.90 1.43 -6.15
C MET A 38 5.43 0.00 -6.06
N GLY A 39 5.82 -0.61 -7.19
CA GLY A 39 6.47 -1.93 -7.20
C GLY A 39 7.80 -1.93 -6.44
N MET A 40 8.63 -0.90 -6.60
CA MET A 40 9.87 -0.74 -5.83
C MET A 40 9.59 -0.58 -4.33
N ALA A 41 8.60 0.25 -3.96
CA ALA A 41 8.21 0.45 -2.57
C ALA A 41 7.58 -0.81 -1.95
N GLN A 42 6.85 -1.62 -2.72
CA GLN A 42 6.35 -2.92 -2.27
C GLN A 42 7.50 -3.91 -2.03
N SER A 43 8.52 -3.92 -2.88
CA SER A 43 9.72 -4.75 -2.70
C SER A 43 10.49 -4.36 -1.43
N GLN A 44 10.64 -3.07 -1.15
CA GLN A 44 11.39 -2.59 0.01
C GLN A 44 10.59 -2.64 1.32
N ALA A 45 9.29 -2.32 1.26
CA ALA A 45 8.44 -2.11 2.43
C ALA A 45 7.05 -2.76 2.25
N GLY A 46 7.03 -4.07 1.96
CA GLY A 46 5.82 -4.83 1.65
C GLY A 46 4.71 -4.74 2.70
N PHE A 47 5.06 -4.74 3.99
CA PHE A 47 4.07 -4.56 5.07
C PHE A 47 3.42 -3.17 5.05
N GLY A 48 4.22 -2.11 4.93
CA GLY A 48 3.72 -0.74 4.91
C GLY A 48 2.87 -0.46 3.67
N MET A 49 3.28 -0.99 2.51
CA MET A 49 2.50 -0.91 1.29
C MET A 49 1.18 -1.67 1.39
N ALA A 50 1.19 -2.88 1.95
CA ALA A 50 -0.04 -3.66 2.16
C ALA A 50 -1.01 -2.95 3.12
N ALA A 51 -0.50 -2.35 4.19
CA ALA A 51 -1.31 -1.57 5.14
C ALA A 51 -1.90 -0.30 4.48
N PHE A 52 -1.11 0.39 3.65
CA PHE A 52 -1.57 1.55 2.88
C PHE A 52 -2.70 1.15 1.91
N CYS A 53 -2.47 0.14 1.06
CA CYS A 53 -3.47 -0.33 0.10
C CYS A 53 -4.74 -0.85 0.79
N GLY A 54 -4.60 -1.57 1.90
CA GLY A 54 -5.73 -2.07 2.67
C GLY A 54 -6.56 -0.98 3.36
N LYS A 55 -5.91 0.09 3.86
CA LYS A 55 -6.60 1.23 4.47
C LYS A 55 -7.36 2.08 3.45
N HIS A 56 -6.82 2.20 2.24
CA HIS A 56 -7.41 2.97 1.15
C HIS A 56 -8.32 2.14 0.23
N GLU A 57 -8.65 0.91 0.62
CA GLU A 57 -9.54 0.00 -0.11
C GLU A 57 -9.13 -0.26 -1.57
N LEU A 58 -7.84 -0.08 -1.89
CA LEU A 58 -7.30 -0.30 -3.23
C LEU A 58 -7.23 -1.80 -3.57
N SER A 59 -7.05 -2.64 -2.55
CA SER A 59 -6.88 -4.09 -2.72
C SER A 59 -7.30 -4.84 -1.47
N GLN A 60 -8.30 -5.72 -1.61
CA GLN A 60 -8.77 -6.60 -0.53
C GLN A 60 -7.72 -7.66 -0.16
N ASN A 61 -6.92 -8.10 -1.13
CA ASN A 61 -5.84 -9.04 -0.89
C ASN A 61 -4.74 -8.43 -0.01
N ASP A 62 -4.39 -7.16 -0.27
CA ASP A 62 -3.38 -6.45 0.51
C ASP A 62 -3.86 -6.13 1.93
N LYS A 63 -5.16 -5.86 2.10
CA LYS A 63 -5.78 -5.77 3.43
C LYS A 63 -5.57 -7.05 4.24
N GLN A 64 -5.83 -8.22 3.65
CA GLN A 64 -5.63 -9.50 4.33
C GLN A 64 -4.14 -9.76 4.63
N LYS A 65 -3.24 -9.45 3.70
CA LYS A 65 -1.80 -9.55 3.92
C LYS A 65 -1.33 -8.65 5.07
N ALA A 66 -1.81 -7.41 5.13
CA ALA A 66 -1.49 -6.49 6.21
C ALA A 66 -1.92 -7.03 7.58
N ILE A 67 -3.13 -7.60 7.68
CA ILE A 67 -3.61 -8.26 8.90
C ILE A 67 -2.68 -9.43 9.28
N ASN A 68 -2.32 -10.29 8.33
CA ASN A 68 -1.45 -11.42 8.59
C ASN A 68 -0.05 -11.00 9.07
N TYR A 69 0.54 -9.98 8.45
CA TYR A 69 1.83 -9.42 8.88
C TYR A 69 1.73 -8.81 10.28
N LEU A 70 0.64 -8.09 10.57
CA LEU A 70 0.41 -7.51 11.90
C LEU A 70 0.24 -8.60 12.97
N MET A 71 -0.48 -9.67 12.64
CA MET A 71 -0.66 -10.82 13.53
C MET A 71 0.69 -11.50 13.82
N GLN A 72 1.51 -11.77 12.80
CA GLN A 72 2.85 -12.33 13.00
C GLN A 72 3.74 -11.42 13.85
N PHE A 73 3.67 -10.12 13.65
CA PHE A 73 4.38 -9.16 14.47
C PHE A 73 3.88 -9.18 15.93
N ALA A 74 2.57 -9.21 16.13
CA ALA A 74 1.95 -9.30 17.44
C ALA A 74 2.36 -10.59 18.18
N HIS A 75 2.39 -11.76 17.52
CA HIS A 75 2.89 -13.00 18.14
C HIS A 75 4.37 -12.89 18.55
N LYS A 76 5.23 -12.32 17.69
CA LYS A 76 6.65 -12.11 18.03
C LYS A 76 6.83 -11.17 19.23
N VAL A 77 6.00 -10.14 19.33
CA VAL A 77 6.04 -9.18 20.46
C VAL A 77 5.44 -9.80 21.73
N SER A 78 4.36 -10.55 21.59
CA SER A 78 3.64 -11.23 22.67
C SER A 78 4.53 -12.20 23.44
N GLY A 79 5.42 -12.92 22.76
CA GLY A 79 6.41 -13.78 23.41
C GLY A 79 7.35 -13.06 24.40
N LYS A 80 7.47 -11.73 24.33
CA LYS A 80 8.22 -10.92 25.30
C LYS A 80 7.46 -10.70 26.62
N TYR A 81 6.14 -10.89 26.63
CA TYR A 81 5.28 -10.66 27.78
C TYR A 81 4.74 -12.01 28.29
N ARG A 82 5.32 -12.50 29.39
CA ARG A 82 5.02 -13.81 29.99
C ARG A 82 3.53 -14.03 30.34
N GLY A 83 2.74 -12.96 30.42
CA GLY A 83 1.29 -13.00 30.68
C GLY A 83 0.45 -13.46 29.48
N VAL A 84 0.83 -13.11 28.24
CA VAL A 84 0.05 -13.51 27.05
C VAL A 84 0.38 -14.94 26.60
N ALA A 85 1.62 -15.40 26.82
CA ALA A 85 2.01 -16.80 26.59
C ALA A 85 1.20 -17.80 27.42
N LYS A 86 0.65 -17.36 28.57
CA LYS A 86 -0.17 -18.18 29.47
C LYS A 86 -1.62 -18.33 28.98
N LEU A 87 -2.07 -17.51 28.03
CA LEU A 87 -3.43 -17.59 27.45
C LEU A 87 -3.51 -18.55 26.26
N GLU A 88 -2.42 -18.73 25.50
CA GLU A 88 -2.36 -19.69 24.38
C GLU A 88 -2.37 -21.15 24.86
N GLY A 89 -1.93 -21.43 26.10
CA GLY A 89 -1.87 -22.78 26.66
C GLY A 89 -3.16 -23.28 27.32
N ASN A 90 -4.31 -22.61 27.16
CA ASN A 90 -5.56 -22.97 27.81
C ASN A 90 -6.72 -23.23 26.82
N THR A 91 -6.40 -23.81 25.66
CA THR A 91 -7.39 -24.35 24.71
C THR A 91 -7.12 -25.83 24.48
#